data_AF-A0A531KSM1-F1
#
_entry.id   AF-A0A531KSM1-F1
#
_cell.length_a   1.000
_cell.length_b   1.000
_cell.length_c   1.000
_cell.angle_alpha   90.00
_cell.angle_beta   90.00
_cell.angle_gamma   90.00
#
_symmetry.space_group_name_H-M   'P 1'
#
loop_
_entity.id
_entity.type
_entity.pdbx_description
1 polymer ?
#
loop_
_entity_poly.entity_id
_entity_poly.type
_entity_poly.pdbx_seq_one_letter_code
_entity_poly.pdbx_strand_id
1 'polypeptide(L)'
;MTPRRPLRLAALALALSAFAGAGLAGNALAGEADKPRADKASTDQPLGVVELFTSQGCSSCLPADAFFAELAAKENIVALAYHVDYWDYLGWKDTLSRKENTERQYEYMRAFGSRSVYT
;
A
#
# COMPACT_ATOMS: atom_id res chain seq x y z
N MET A 1 19.82 37.35 4.40
CA MET A 1 21.18 37.38 4.97
C MET A 1 21.20 38.30 6.18
N THR A 2 21.15 37.74 7.40
CA THR A 2 21.60 38.32 8.69
C THR A 2 21.42 37.22 9.76
N PRO A 3 22.19 37.24 10.86
CA PRO A 3 23.09 36.14 11.18
C PRO A 3 22.56 35.13 12.21
N ARG A 4 23.10 33.91 12.10
CA ARG A 4 23.03 32.84 13.10
C ARG A 4 23.79 33.25 14.37
N ARG A 5 23.21 32.95 15.53
CA ARG A 5 23.88 33.00 16.85
C ARG A 5 23.64 31.69 17.63
N PRO A 6 24.52 31.38 18.60
CA PRO A 6 25.27 30.12 18.59
C PRO A 6 24.76 29.08 19.58
N LEU A 7 25.21 27.83 19.33
CA LEU A 7 25.19 26.70 20.25
C LEU A 7 25.51 27.11 21.69
N ARG A 8 24.67 26.66 22.63
CA ARG A 8 25.08 26.42 24.01
C ARG A 8 25.06 24.92 24.26
N LEU A 9 26.27 24.36 24.32
CA LEU A 9 26.54 23.08 24.97
C LEU A 9 26.18 23.21 26.46
N ALA A 10 25.33 22.32 26.95
CA ALA A 10 25.18 22.00 28.37
C ALA A 10 25.06 20.46 28.42
N ALA A 11 26.16 19.76 28.69
CA ALA A 11 26.72 19.46 30.01
C ALA A 11 25.90 18.39 30.76
N LEU A 12 26.56 17.23 30.86
CA LEU A 12 26.40 16.09 31.77
C LEU A 12 25.47 16.28 32.99
N ALA A 13 24.61 15.29 33.21
CA ALA A 13 24.46 14.62 34.52
C ALA A 13 23.71 13.28 34.34
N LEU A 14 24.40 12.22 33.92
CA LEU A 14 23.91 10.85 34.08
C LEU A 14 24.15 10.44 35.54
N ALA A 15 23.16 10.67 36.39
CA ALA A 15 23.13 10.13 37.74
C ALA A 15 22.90 8.61 37.64
N LEU A 16 23.94 7.83 37.89
CA LEU A 16 23.86 6.38 38.07
C LEU A 16 23.36 6.09 39.49
N SER A 17 22.05 5.93 39.67
CA SER A 17 21.48 5.43 40.93
C SER A 17 21.52 3.91 40.93
N ALA A 18 22.54 3.35 41.59
CA ALA A 18 22.60 1.95 41.96
C ALA A 18 21.56 1.67 43.05
N PHE A 19 20.42 1.07 42.67
CA PHE A 19 19.43 0.59 43.63
C PHE A 19 19.79 -0.85 44.02
N ALA A 20 20.66 -1.00 45.03
CA ALA A 20 20.84 -2.24 45.75
C ALA A 20 19.79 -2.30 46.86
N GLY A 21 18.71 -3.06 46.63
CA GLY A 21 17.64 -3.25 47.60
C GLY A 21 16.98 -4.61 47.40
N ALA A 22 17.58 -5.64 47.98
CA ALA A 22 16.94 -6.94 48.18
C ALA A 22 15.85 -6.78 49.25
N GLY A 23 14.59 -6.76 48.83
CA GLY A 23 13.40 -6.71 49.68
C GLY A 23 12.50 -7.90 49.39
N LEU A 24 12.11 -8.60 50.45
CA LEU A 24 11.40 -9.88 50.45
C LEU A 24 10.03 -9.83 49.75
N ALA A 25 9.64 -11.01 49.26
CA ALA A 25 8.40 -11.37 48.61
C ALA A 25 7.14 -10.79 49.26
N GLY A 26 6.52 -9.84 48.57
CA GLY A 26 5.11 -9.49 48.70
C GLY A 26 4.47 -9.69 47.33
N ASN A 27 3.79 -10.82 47.12
CA ASN A 27 3.06 -11.07 45.88
C ASN A 27 1.74 -10.29 45.92
N ALA A 28 1.84 -8.98 45.70
CA ALA A 28 0.69 -8.15 45.40
C ALA A 28 0.18 -8.56 44.01
N LEU A 29 -1.08 -9.01 43.95
CA LEU A 29 -1.86 -9.10 42.72
C LEU A 29 -2.00 -7.67 42.16
N ALA A 30 -0.99 -7.21 41.44
CA ALA A 30 -1.08 -6.05 40.60
C ALA A 30 -2.03 -6.42 39.47
N GLY A 31 -3.25 -5.89 39.53
CA GLY A 31 -4.16 -5.87 38.40
C GLY A 31 -3.40 -5.33 37.19
N GLU A 32 -3.38 -6.13 36.13
CA GLU A 32 -2.85 -5.75 34.83
C GLU A 32 -3.58 -4.46 34.43
N ALA A 33 -2.88 -3.33 34.54
CA ALA A 33 -3.38 -2.06 34.05
C ALA A 33 -3.70 -2.27 32.57
N ASP A 34 -4.98 -2.14 32.24
CA ASP A 34 -5.53 -2.24 30.90
C ASP A 34 -4.76 -1.28 29.99
N LYS A 35 -3.75 -1.82 29.29
CA LYS A 35 -3.08 -1.10 28.21
C LYS A 35 -4.17 -0.86 27.19
N PRO A 36 -4.42 0.38 26.76
CA PRO A 36 -5.34 0.61 25.66
C PRO A 36 -4.82 -0.22 24.48
N ARG A 37 -5.54 -1.30 24.17
CA ARG A 37 -5.32 -2.08 22.96
C ARG A 37 -5.59 -1.07 21.86
N ALA A 38 -4.55 -0.66 21.15
CA ALA A 38 -4.73 0.08 19.92
C ALA A 38 -5.71 -0.74 19.09
N ASP A 39 -6.93 -0.22 18.93
CA ASP A 39 -7.93 -0.82 18.09
C ASP A 39 -7.25 -0.96 16.72
N LYS A 40 -6.98 -2.21 16.31
CA LYS A 40 -6.64 -2.45 14.90
C LYS A 40 -7.83 -1.90 14.16
N ALA A 41 -7.64 -0.77 13.47
CA ALA A 41 -8.66 -0.21 12.60
C ALA A 41 -9.24 -1.38 11.79
N SER A 42 -10.54 -1.64 11.97
CA SER A 42 -11.20 -2.74 11.30
C SER A 42 -10.98 -2.56 9.81
N THR A 43 -10.28 -3.51 9.19
CA THR A 43 -10.10 -3.61 7.73
C THR A 43 -11.41 -4.03 7.05
N ASP A 44 -12.53 -3.48 7.50
CA ASP A 44 -13.87 -3.92 7.08
C ASP A 44 -14.27 -3.34 5.72
N GLN A 45 -13.56 -2.30 5.25
CA GLN A 45 -13.74 -1.73 3.93
C GLN A 45 -12.38 -1.44 3.26
N PRO A 46 -12.18 -1.83 1.99
CA PRO A 46 -10.97 -1.50 1.25
C PRO A 46 -10.86 0.02 1.02
N LEU A 47 -9.64 0.53 0.91
CA LEU A 47 -9.35 1.92 0.53
C LEU A 47 -9.88 2.27 -0.86
N GLY A 48 -9.93 1.29 -1.76
CA GLY A 48 -10.42 1.49 -3.11
C GLY A 48 -10.20 0.28 -4.01
N VAL A 49 -10.66 0.45 -5.24
CA VAL A 49 -10.50 -0.53 -6.32
C VAL A 49 -9.50 0.04 -7.33
N VAL A 50 -8.56 -0.80 -7.76
CA VAL A 50 -7.66 -0.50 -8.88
C VAL A 50 -7.93 -1.53 -9.98
N GLU A 51 -8.36 -1.04 -11.14
CA GLU A 51 -8.57 -1.86 -12.33
C GLU A 51 -7.45 -1.58 -13.33
N LEU A 52 -6.63 -2.61 -13.61
CA LEU A 52 -5.60 -2.56 -14.64
C LEU A 52 -6.12 -3.21 -15.92
N PHE A 53 -5.99 -2.52 -17.05
CA PHE A 53 -6.24 -3.08 -18.38
C PHE A 53 -4.89 -3.38 -19.03
N THR A 54 -4.60 -4.67 -19.28
CA THR A 54 -3.28 -5.16 -19.71
C THR A 54 -3.40 -6.27 -20.76
N SER A 55 -2.28 -6.76 -21.31
CA SER A 55 -2.23 -7.95 -22.17
C SER A 55 -0.84 -8.56 -22.14
N GLN A 56 -0.74 -9.89 -22.20
CA GLN A 56 0.53 -10.60 -22.40
C GLN A 56 1.24 -10.18 -23.71
N GLY A 57 0.47 -9.75 -24.72
CA GLY A 57 1.00 -9.25 -25.98
C GLY A 57 1.51 -7.80 -25.92
N CYS A 58 1.30 -7.08 -24.81
CA CYS A 58 1.67 -5.70 -24.63
C CYS A 58 3.05 -5.56 -23.97
N SER A 59 4.10 -5.32 -24.76
CA SER A 59 5.47 -5.18 -24.24
C SER A 59 5.65 -3.94 -23.36
N SER A 60 4.89 -2.87 -23.62
CA SER A 60 4.88 -1.64 -22.82
C SER A 60 4.16 -1.79 -21.48
N CYS A 61 3.38 -2.87 -21.27
CA CYS A 61 2.60 -3.08 -20.06
C CYS A 61 3.42 -3.63 -18.89
N LEU A 62 4.59 -4.21 -19.14
CA LEU A 62 5.42 -4.86 -18.10
C LEU A 62 5.66 -4.01 -16.85
N PRO A 63 5.95 -2.69 -16.94
CA PRO A 63 6.11 -1.86 -15.74
C PRO A 63 4.81 -1.67 -14.96
N ALA A 64 3.67 -1.58 -15.65
CA ALA A 64 2.35 -1.45 -15.03
C ALA A 64 1.94 -2.76 -14.34
N ASP A 65 2.20 -3.91 -14.96
CA ASP A 65 1.93 -5.23 -14.37
C ASP A 65 2.76 -5.44 -13.09
N ALA A 66 4.05 -5.06 -13.11
CA ALA A 66 4.92 -5.15 -11.94
C ALA A 66 4.41 -4.28 -10.78
N PHE A 67 4.06 -3.03 -11.05
CA PHE A 67 3.50 -2.14 -10.04
C PHE A 67 2.12 -2.61 -9.54
N PHE A 68 1.29 -3.15 -10.42
CA PHE A 68 -0.01 -3.70 -10.05
C PHE A 68 0.12 -4.91 -9.12
N ALA A 69 1.14 -5.75 -9.30
CA ALA A 69 1.43 -6.84 -8.37
C ALA A 69 1.75 -6.33 -6.95
N GLU A 70 2.42 -5.18 -6.82
CA GLU A 70 2.66 -4.52 -5.52
C GLU A 70 1.35 -4.02 -4.90
N LEU A 71 0.42 -3.49 -5.71
CA LEU A 71 -0.90 -3.06 -5.25
C LEU A 71 -1.78 -4.24 -4.82
N ALA A 72 -1.75 -5.34 -5.58
CA ALA A 72 -2.50 -6.56 -5.28
C ALA A 72 -2.05 -7.24 -3.97
N ALA A 73 -0.81 -7.01 -3.55
CA ALA A 73 -0.30 -7.51 -2.27
C ALA A 73 -0.80 -6.70 -1.05
N LYS A 74 -1.47 -5.55 -1.25
CA LYS A 74 -1.97 -4.71 -0.15
C LYS A 74 -3.33 -5.20 0.33
N GLU A 75 -3.45 -5.46 1.65
CA GLU A 75 -4.67 -6.00 2.27
C GLU A 75 -5.90 -5.08 2.15
N ASN A 76 -5.70 -3.79 1.86
CA ASN A 76 -6.74 -2.79 1.80
C ASN A 76 -7.02 -2.26 0.39
N ILE A 77 -6.59 -2.96 -0.67
CA ILE A 77 -6.90 -2.61 -2.06
C ILE A 77 -7.55 -3.80 -2.74
N VAL A 78 -8.63 -3.54 -3.49
CA VAL A 78 -9.19 -4.52 -4.42
C VAL A 78 -8.53 -4.32 -5.78
N ALA A 79 -7.64 -5.22 -6.16
CA ALA A 79 -6.91 -5.16 -7.42
C ALA A 79 -7.54 -6.11 -8.45
N LEU A 80 -7.98 -5.59 -9.59
CA LEU A 80 -8.57 -6.36 -10.70
C LEU A 80 -7.76 -6.16 -11.98
N ALA A 81 -7.27 -7.26 -12.57
CA ALA A 81 -6.59 -7.23 -13.86
C ALA A 81 -7.53 -7.72 -14.97
N TYR A 82 -7.72 -6.87 -15.99
CA TYR A 82 -8.55 -7.14 -17.15
C TYR A 82 -7.66 -7.26 -18.37
N HIS A 83 -7.54 -8.47 -18.89
CA HIS A 83 -6.77 -8.74 -20.09
C HIS A 83 -7.59 -8.35 -21.33
N VAL A 84 -7.11 -7.36 -22.08
CA VAL A 84 -7.76 -6.82 -23.28
C VAL A 84 -7.30 -7.59 -24.53
N ASP A 85 -8.21 -7.72 -25.50
CA ASP A 85 -8.00 -8.53 -26.71
C ASP A 85 -7.46 -7.74 -27.91
N TYR A 86 -7.47 -6.40 -27.86
CA TYR A 86 -7.03 -5.59 -29.00
C TYR A 86 -5.52 -5.62 -29.25
N TRP A 87 -4.73 -6.35 -28.46
CA TRP A 87 -3.32 -6.62 -28.76
C TRP A 87 -3.10 -7.95 -29.49
N ASP A 88 -4.11 -8.82 -29.54
CA ASP A 88 -3.98 -10.19 -30.08
C ASP A 88 -3.69 -10.19 -31.60
N TYR A 89 -3.99 -9.09 -32.30
CA TYR A 89 -3.69 -8.95 -33.73
C TYR A 89 -2.18 -8.95 -34.04
N LEU A 90 -1.32 -8.74 -33.03
CA LEU A 90 0.14 -8.75 -33.19
C LEU A 90 0.73 -10.17 -33.34
N GLY A 91 -0.10 -11.21 -33.26
CA GLY A 91 0.29 -12.60 -33.51
C GLY A 91 0.54 -13.44 -32.25
N TRP A 92 0.60 -12.81 -31.07
CA TRP A 92 0.48 -13.50 -29.79
C TRP A 92 -0.92 -13.29 -29.23
N LYS A 93 -1.70 -14.37 -29.11
CA LYS A 93 -3.02 -14.32 -28.49
C LYS A 93 -2.90 -14.52 -26.99
N ASP A 94 -3.27 -13.51 -26.22
CA ASP A 94 -3.30 -13.61 -24.77
C ASP A 94 -4.42 -14.58 -24.33
N THR A 95 -4.04 -15.65 -23.64
CA THR A 95 -4.99 -16.68 -23.17
C THR A 95 -5.97 -16.20 -22.11
N LEU A 96 -5.68 -15.06 -21.47
CA LEU A 96 -6.52 -14.45 -20.45
C LEU A 96 -7.42 -13.35 -21.03
N SER A 97 -7.16 -12.93 -22.29
CA SER A 97 -7.93 -11.86 -22.92
C SER A 97 -9.37 -12.25 -23.18
N ARG A 98 -10.25 -11.26 -23.07
CA ARG A 98 -11.67 -11.37 -23.37
C ARG A 98 -12.18 -10.09 -24.00
N LYS A 99 -13.08 -10.20 -24.97
CA LYS A 99 -13.69 -9.04 -25.64
C LYS A 99 -14.44 -8.15 -24.66
N GLU A 100 -15.08 -8.75 -23.66
CA GLU A 100 -15.82 -8.07 -22.60
C GLU A 100 -14.91 -7.16 -21.75
N ASN A 101 -13.63 -7.53 -21.57
CA ASN A 101 -12.65 -6.71 -20.86
C ASN A 101 -12.30 -5.45 -21.66
N THR A 102 -12.10 -5.60 -22.97
CA THR A 102 -11.90 -4.49 -23.90
C THR A 102 -13.11 -3.55 -23.91
N GLU A 103 -14.32 -4.10 -23.94
CA GLU A 103 -15.56 -3.32 -23.88
C GLU A 103 -15.66 -2.50 -22.60
N ARG A 104 -15.31 -3.09 -21.44
CA ARG A 104 -15.25 -2.37 -20.15
C ARG A 104 -14.30 -1.18 -20.20
N GLN A 105 -13.12 -1.33 -20.83
CA GLN A 105 -12.20 -0.20 -20.97
C GLN A 105 -12.80 0.92 -21.85
N TYR A 106 -13.49 0.54 -22.93
CA TYR A 106 -14.19 1.51 -23.77
C TYR A 106 -15.37 2.18 -23.06
N GLU A 107 -16.04 1.50 -22.12
CA GLU A 107 -17.04 2.11 -21.24
C GLU A 107 -16.41 3.19 -20.37
N TYR A 108 -15.25 2.93 -19.76
CA TYR A 108 -14.49 3.95 -19.03
C TYR A 108 -14.08 5.11 -19.92
N MET A 109 -13.56 4.85 -21.12
CA MET A 109 -13.22 5.90 -22.09
C MET A 109 -14.42 6.82 -22.34
N ARG A 110 -15.61 6.25 -22.59
CA ARG A 110 -16.85 7.03 -22.80
C ARG A 110 -17.24 7.81 -21.54
N ALA A 111 -17.21 7.17 -20.37
CA ALA A 111 -17.56 7.80 -19.10
C ALA A 111 -16.63 8.97 -18.76
N PHE A 112 -15.34 8.87 -19.12
CA PHE A 112 -14.34 9.92 -18.93
C PHE A 112 -14.32 10.96 -20.05
N GLY A 113 -15.20 10.86 -21.06
CA GLY A 113 -15.23 11.78 -22.20
C GLY A 113 -13.97 11.75 -23.06
N SER A 114 -13.20 10.66 -22.99
CA SER A 114 -11.97 10.47 -23.77
C SER A 114 -12.30 10.01 -25.19
N ARG A 115 -11.42 10.33 -26.14
CA ARG A 115 -11.60 9.96 -27.56
C ARG A 115 -11.01 8.60 -27.92
N SER A 116 -10.15 8.07 -27.07
CA SER A 116 -9.45 6.81 -27.24
C SER A 116 -9.14 6.20 -25.88
N VAL A 117 -9.01 4.88 -25.84
CA VAL A 117 -8.38 4.19 -24.72
C VAL A 117 -6.88 4.48 -24.71
N TYR A 118 -6.27 4.50 -23.54
CA TYR A 118 -4.83 4.60 -23.41
C TYR A 118 -4.22 3.21 -23.67
N THR A 119 -3.29 3.14 -24.62
CA THR A 119 -2.62 1.92 -25.09
C THR A 119 -1.14 2.14 -25.18
#